data_AF-A0A645IEQ6-F1
#
_entry.id   AF-A0A645IEQ6-F1
#
_cell.length_a   1.000
_cell.length_b   1.000
_cell.length_c   1.000
_cell.angle_alpha   90.00
_cell.angle_beta   90.00
_cell.angle_gamma   90.00
#
_symmetry.space_group_name_H-M   'P 1'
#
loop_
_entity.id
_entity.type
_entity.pdbx_description
1 polymer ?
#
loop_
_entity_poly.entity_id
_entity_poly.type
_entity_poly.pdbx_seq_one_letter_code
_entity_poly.pdbx_strand_id
1 'polypeptide(L)'
;MKLYEDRTLIPKALTDNELGDLLQLSNRRRVAWELNVGAIFGDPALARRLWTLGRENSVVFHFGTDAHTLINIDTRQFLPRLEDILNTSDK
;
A
#
# COMPACT_ATOMS: atom_id res chain seq x y z
N MET A 1 4.90 -12.37 23.59
CA MET A 1 4.39 -11.95 22.27
C MET A 1 5.16 -12.73 21.22
N LYS A 2 4.54 -13.69 20.51
CA LYS A 2 5.20 -14.36 19.38
C LYS A 2 5.29 -13.33 18.25
N LEU A 3 6.48 -12.84 17.97
CA LEU A 3 6.73 -12.14 16.72
C LEU A 3 6.60 -13.20 15.63
N TYR A 4 5.64 -13.05 14.73
CA TYR A 4 5.65 -13.85 13.51
C TYR A 4 6.93 -13.51 12.75
N GLU A 5 7.75 -14.52 12.43
CA GLU A 5 8.96 -14.32 11.63
C GLU A 5 8.60 -13.78 10.24
N ASP A 6 7.46 -14.23 9.69
CA ASP A 6 6.84 -13.66 8.51
C ASP A 6 5.81 -12.58 8.90
N ARG A 7 6.18 -11.32 8.68
CA ARG A 7 5.33 -10.14 8.92
C ARG A 7 4.18 -9.99 7.93
N THR A 8 4.17 -10.77 6.83
CA THR A 8 3.10 -10.72 5.81
C THR A 8 1.89 -11.59 6.16
N LEU A 9 1.96 -12.41 7.21
CA LEU A 9 0.86 -13.32 7.58
C LEU A 9 -0.43 -12.58 7.93
N ILE A 10 -0.34 -11.45 8.63
CA ILE A 10 -1.51 -10.66 9.00
C ILE A 10 -2.14 -10.00 7.76
N PRO A 11 -1.38 -9.28 6.90
CA PRO A 11 -1.94 -8.75 5.66
C PRO A 11 -2.50 -9.81 4.71
N LYS A 12 -1.89 -11.01 4.63
CA LYS A 12 -2.40 -12.12 3.82
C LYS A 12 -3.74 -12.65 4.31
N ALA A 13 -4.01 -12.57 5.61
CA ALA A 13 -5.29 -13.01 6.16
C ALA A 13 -6.43 -12.02 5.85
N LEU A 14 -6.12 -10.75 5.55
CA LEU A 14 -7.11 -9.75 5.17
C LEU A 14 -7.67 -10.07 3.79
N THR A 15 -8.98 -10.31 3.70
CA THR A 15 -9.68 -10.60 2.45
C THR A 15 -9.91 -9.34 1.61
N ASP A 16 -10.21 -9.51 0.31
CA ASP A 16 -10.53 -8.37 -0.56
C ASP A 16 -11.82 -7.66 -0.15
N ASN A 17 -12.80 -8.39 0.39
CA ASN A 17 -14.03 -7.80 0.91
C ASN A 17 -13.77 -6.91 2.12
N GLU A 18 -13.00 -7.40 3.11
CA GLU A 18 -12.65 -6.62 4.30
C GLU A 18 -11.81 -5.39 3.92
N LEU A 19 -10.86 -5.55 2.98
CA LEU A 19 -10.07 -4.44 2.49
C LEU A 19 -10.94 -3.41 1.73
N GLY A 20 -11.87 -3.88 0.91
CA GLY A 20 -12.84 -3.04 0.21
C GLY A 20 -13.73 -2.25 1.17
N ASP A 21 -14.23 -2.88 2.22
CA ASP A 21 -15.05 -2.23 3.26
C ASP A 21 -14.29 -1.10 3.97
N LEU A 22 -13.00 -1.34 4.27
CA LEU A 22 -12.11 -0.33 4.87
C LEU A 22 -11.90 0.86 3.92
N LEU A 23 -11.66 0.60 2.63
CA LEU A 23 -11.47 1.63 1.60
C LEU A 23 -12.76 2.45 1.34
N GLN A 24 -13.91 1.80 1.34
CA GLN A 24 -15.21 2.49 1.26
C GLN A 24 -15.46 3.35 2.50
N LEU A 25 -15.13 2.83 3.68
CA LEU A 25 -15.26 3.60 4.92
C LEU A 25 -14.35 4.83 4.88
N SER A 26 -13.09 4.70 4.47
CA SER A 26 -12.18 5.85 4.39
C SER A 26 -12.65 6.88 3.37
N ASN A 27 -13.14 6.45 2.20
CA ASN A 27 -13.65 7.37 1.19
C ASN A 27 -14.88 8.14 1.72
N ARG A 28 -15.85 7.45 2.34
CA ARG A 28 -17.01 8.09 3.00
C ARG A 28 -16.60 9.10 4.08
N ARG A 29 -15.47 8.86 4.74
CA ARG A 29 -14.90 9.73 5.79
C ARG A 29 -13.90 10.76 5.25
N ARG A 30 -13.66 10.80 3.93
CA ARG A 30 -12.68 11.68 3.27
C ARG A 30 -11.26 11.52 3.84
N VAL A 31 -10.88 10.28 4.13
CA VAL A 31 -9.55 9.91 4.63
C VAL A 31 -8.72 9.32 3.49
N ALA A 32 -7.55 9.92 3.26
CA ALA A 32 -6.56 9.41 2.32
C ALA A 32 -5.75 8.27 2.95
N TRP A 33 -5.23 7.38 2.11
CA TRP A 33 -4.34 6.29 2.51
C TRP A 33 -2.89 6.60 2.14
N GLU A 34 -1.95 6.12 2.95
CA GLU A 34 -0.54 6.20 2.63
C GLU A 34 -0.08 4.94 1.88
N LEU A 35 0.58 5.17 0.75
CA LEU A 35 1.45 4.22 0.08
C LEU A 35 2.84 4.36 0.71
N ASN A 36 3.09 3.62 1.78
CA ASN A 36 4.38 3.62 2.47
C ASN A 36 5.41 2.74 1.74
N VAL A 37 6.60 3.27 1.45
CA VAL A 37 7.68 2.55 0.75
C VAL A 37 8.03 1.22 1.42
N GLY A 38 8.19 1.20 2.74
CA GLY A 38 8.55 0.00 3.49
C GLY A 38 7.48 -1.07 3.40
N ALA A 39 6.21 -0.69 3.52
CA ALA A 39 5.08 -1.61 3.40
C ALA A 39 4.94 -2.16 1.97
N ILE A 40 5.02 -1.29 0.95
CA ILE A 40 4.87 -1.68 -0.46
C ILE A 40 5.96 -2.65 -0.90
N PHE A 41 7.21 -2.37 -0.52
CA PHE A 41 8.35 -3.19 -0.95
C PHE A 41 8.47 -4.47 -0.11
N GLY A 42 7.98 -4.44 1.14
CA GLY A 42 7.93 -5.61 2.02
C GLY A 42 6.84 -6.62 1.64
N ASP A 43 5.70 -6.15 1.12
CA ASP A 43 4.62 -7.01 0.60
C ASP A 43 4.03 -6.45 -0.71
N PRO A 44 4.68 -6.72 -1.86
CA PRO A 44 4.20 -6.25 -3.16
C PRO A 44 2.82 -6.81 -3.55
N ALA A 45 2.43 -7.98 -3.03
CA ALA A 45 1.15 -8.59 -3.35
C ALA A 45 0.00 -7.84 -2.67
N LEU A 46 0.15 -7.51 -1.39
CA LEU A 46 -0.78 -6.63 -0.69
C LEU A 46 -0.85 -5.25 -1.35
N ALA A 47 0.30 -4.68 -1.71
CA ALA A 47 0.36 -3.36 -2.33
C ALA A 47 -0.46 -3.28 -3.62
N ARG A 48 -0.37 -4.31 -4.48
CA ARG A 48 -1.19 -4.42 -5.69
C ARG A 48 -2.68 -4.48 -5.36
N ARG A 49 -3.08 -5.33 -4.40
CA ARG A 49 -4.49 -5.46 -3.99
C ARG A 49 -5.05 -4.13 -3.47
N LEU A 50 -4.31 -3.46 -2.56
CA LEU A 50 -4.67 -2.16 -2.01
C LEU A 50 -4.82 -1.10 -3.10
N TRP A 51 -3.88 -1.04 -4.03
CA TRP A 51 -3.88 -0.08 -5.14
C TRP A 51 -5.05 -0.29 -6.08
N THR A 52 -5.28 -1.53 -6.54
CA THR A 52 -6.37 -1.87 -7.47
C THR A 52 -7.73 -1.56 -6.85
N LEU A 53 -8.02 -2.11 -5.66
CA LEU A 53 -9.30 -1.90 -4.98
C LEU A 53 -9.50 -0.43 -4.58
N GLY A 54 -8.43 0.26 -4.16
CA GLY A 54 -8.50 1.67 -3.79
C GLY A 54 -8.83 2.56 -4.98
N ARG A 55 -8.24 2.29 -6.15
CA ARG A 55 -8.58 2.99 -7.40
C ARG A 55 -10.04 2.80 -7.79
N GLU A 56 -10.55 1.58 -7.71
CA GLU A 56 -11.97 1.27 -7.97
C GLU A 56 -12.91 2.05 -7.04
N ASN A 57 -12.49 2.27 -5.79
CA ASN A 57 -13.25 3.01 -4.77
C ASN A 57 -12.96 4.51 -4.74
N SER A 58 -12.21 5.06 -5.71
CA SER A 58 -11.80 6.47 -5.78
C SER A 58 -11.11 6.97 -4.50
N VAL A 59 -10.34 6.11 -3.84
CA VAL A 59 -9.54 6.47 -2.67
C VAL A 59 -8.34 7.32 -3.09
N VAL A 60 -8.07 8.36 -2.31
CA VAL A 60 -6.87 9.19 -2.49
C VAL A 60 -5.68 8.52 -1.81
N PHE A 61 -4.57 8.41 -2.53
CA PHE A 61 -3.32 7.88 -2.01
C PHE A 61 -2.24 8.96 -1.94
N HIS A 62 -1.49 8.99 -0.83
CA HIS A 62 -0.26 9.76 -0.69
C HIS A 62 0.93 8.82 -0.62
N PHE A 63 2.00 9.11 -1.36
CA PHE A 63 3.22 8.30 -1.34
C PHE A 63 4.21 8.84 -0.30
N GLY A 64 4.69 7.97 0.58
CA GLY A 64 5.54 8.35 1.70
C GLY A 64 6.65 7.35 1.97
N THR A 65 7.80 7.85 2.41
CA THR A 65 9.00 7.03 2.67
C THR A 65 9.16 6.63 4.13
N ASP A 66 8.46 7.31 5.04
CA ASP A 66 8.65 7.21 6.49
C ASP A 66 10.15 7.26 6.87
N ALA A 67 10.83 8.26 6.32
CA ALA A 67 12.28 8.35 6.38
C ALA A 67 12.79 8.63 7.80
N HIS A 68 13.65 7.74 8.29
CA HIS A 68 14.42 7.92 9.52
C HIS A 68 15.86 8.40 9.26
N THR A 69 16.22 8.59 7.98
CA THR A 69 17.53 9.08 7.52
C THR A 69 17.35 10.05 6.36
N LEU A 70 18.26 11.02 6.24
CA LEU A 70 18.16 12.09 5.23
C LEU A 70 18.14 11.54 3.78
N ILE A 71 18.91 10.49 3.51
CA ILE A 71 19.00 9.87 2.18
C ILE A 71 17.66 9.32 1.68
N ASN A 72 16.74 8.98 2.59
CA ASN A 72 15.45 8.38 2.26
C ASN A 72 14.29 9.38 2.19
N ILE A 73 14.53 10.69 2.38
CA ILE A 73 13.45 11.70 2.35
C ILE A 73 12.86 11.85 0.94
N ASP A 74 13.69 11.76 -0.10
CA ASP A 74 13.23 11.95 -1.47
C ASP A 74 12.44 10.74 -1.95
N THR A 75 11.14 10.91 -2.19
CA THR A 75 10.26 9.86 -2.72
C THR A 75 10.63 9.47 -4.16
N ARG A 76 11.21 10.38 -4.95
CA ARG A 76 11.46 10.18 -6.38
C ARG A 76 12.36 8.99 -6.67
N GLN A 77 13.32 8.71 -5.79
CA GLN A 77 14.24 7.57 -5.95
C GLN A 77 13.53 6.20 -5.92
N PHE A 78 12.31 6.15 -5.38
CA PHE A 78 11.53 4.92 -5.24
C PHE A 78 10.46 4.75 -6.33
N LEU A 79 10.17 5.79 -7.11
CA LEU A 79 9.12 5.78 -8.14
C LEU A 79 9.30 4.65 -9.17
N PRO A 80 10.50 4.37 -9.73
CA PRO A 80 10.64 3.31 -10.74
C PRO A 80 10.21 1.93 -10.20
N ARG A 81 10.54 1.64 -8.94
CA ARG A 81 10.16 0.38 -8.29
C ARG A 81 8.70 0.36 -7.86
N LEU A 82 8.18 1.51 -7.43
CA LEU A 82 6.75 1.66 -7.13
C LEU A 82 5.91 1.37 -8.38
N GLU A 83 6.29 1.96 -9.52
CA GLU A 83 5.63 1.77 -10.81
C GLU A 83 5.68 0.31 -11.24
N ASP A 84 6.82 -0.38 -11.10
CA ASP A 84 6.92 -1.82 -11.42
C ASP A 84 5.96 -2.69 -10.57
N ILE A 85 5.80 -2.35 -9.29
CA ILE A 85 4.90 -3.08 -8.38
C ILE A 85 3.43 -2.77 -8.68
N LEU A 86 3.10 -1.50 -8.94
CA LEU A 86 1.73 -0.99 -9.07
C LEU A 86 1.20 -0.99 -10.51
N ASN A 87 2.05 -1.08 -11.53
CA ASN A 87 1.62 -1.23 -12.91
C ASN A 87 1.01 -2.61 -13.12
N THR A 88 -0.29 -2.66 -12.91
CA THR A 88 -1.18 -3.56 -13.63
C THR A 88 -1.45 -2.94 -14.99
N SER A 89 -0.45 -2.89 -15.88
CA SER A 89 -0.78 -2.70 -17.29
C SER A 89 -1.60 -3.91 -17.70
N ASP A 90 -2.85 -3.69 -18.09
CA ASP A 90 -3.63 -4.63 -18.89
C ASP A 90 -2.75 -5.06 -20.07
N LYS A 91 -2.20 -6.28 -19.99
CA LYS A 91 -1.64 -7.00 -21.13
C LYS A 91 -2.56 -8.16 -21.43
#